data_AF-X1VID8-F1
#
_entry.id   AF-X1VID8-F1
#
_cell.length_a   1.000
_cell.length_b   1.000
_cell.length_c   1.000
_cell.angle_alpha   90.00
_cell.angle_beta   90.00
_cell.angle_gamma   90.00
#
_symmetry.space_group_name_H-M   'P 1'
#
loop_
_entity.id
_entity.type
_entity.pdbx_description
1 polymer ?
#
loop_
_entity_poly.entity_id
_entity_poly.type
_entity_poly.pdbx_seq_one_letter_code
_entity_poly.pdbx_strand_id
1 'polypeptide(L)' 'MKEIKTFWFTNVTGVIGLFVGEDEVTGERKAYIGVASGRNEQADTEYVKTHGSPVSLAFLQDMMALMRKPK' A
#
# COMPACT_ATOMS: atom_id res chain seq x y z
N MET A 1 -9.82 10.36 -3.15
CA MET A 1 -9.34 9.17 -2.41
C MET A 1 -8.71 9.66 -1.13
N LYS A 2 -9.42 9.45 -0.02
CA LYS A 2 -9.03 9.85 1.32
C LYS A 2 -8.11 8.79 1.93
N GLU A 3 -6.94 9.20 2.42
CA GLU A 3 -6.02 8.29 3.08
C GLU A 3 -6.64 7.71 4.36
N ILE A 4 -6.53 6.39 4.52
CA ILE A 4 -6.78 5.71 5.80
C ILE A 4 -5.44 5.46 6.49
N LYS A 5 -4.47 4.90 5.77
CA LYS A 5 -3.13 4.60 6.27
C LYS A 5 -2.16 4.34 5.13
N THR A 6 -0.92 4.75 5.32
CA THR A 6 0.23 4.28 4.54
C THR A 6 1.18 3.49 5.44
N PHE A 7 1.66 2.35 4.93
CA PHE A 7 2.67 1.51 5.58
C PHE A 7 3.98 1.62 4.78
N TRP A 8 5.07 1.93 5.47
CA TRP A 8 6.39 2.07 4.86
C TRP A 8 7.30 0.92 5.23
N PHE A 9 7.90 0.31 4.22
CA PHE A 9 8.96 -0.69 4.33
C PHE A 9 10.24 -0.05 3.78
N THR A 10 11.12 0.37 4.68
CA THR A 10 12.33 1.11 4.33
C THR A 10 13.58 0.33 4.70
N ASN A 11 14.58 0.40 3.81
CA ASN A 11 15.94 -0.03 4.10
C ASN A 11 16.94 0.92 3.42
N VAL A 12 18.22 0.61 3.51
CA VAL A 12 19.30 1.43 2.95
C VAL A 12 19.21 1.58 1.42
N THR A 13 18.52 0.67 0.75
CA THR A 13 18.49 0.55 -0.71
C THR A 13 17.16 0.96 -1.34
N GLY A 14 16.12 1.20 -0.55
CA GLY A 14 14.81 1.51 -1.10
C GLY A 14 13.73 1.79 -0.06
N VAL A 15 12.68 2.43 -0.54
CA VAL A 15 11.48 2.79 0.22
C VAL A 15 10.28 2.26 -0.54
N ILE A 16 9.58 1.29 0.05
CA ILE A 16 8.35 0.71 -0.49
C ILE A 16 7.19 1.19 0.37
N GLY A 17 6.15 1.73 -0.25
CA GLY A 17 4.93 2.14 0.42
C GLY A 17 3.75 1.24 0.03
N LEU A 18 2.92 0.90 1.01
CA LEU A 18 1.58 0.35 0.83
C LEU A 18 0.57 1.38 1.32
N PHE A 19 -0.10 2.05 0.39
CA PHE A 19 -1.19 2.98 0.64
C PHE A 19 -2.51 2.23 0.75
N VAL A 20 -3.36 2.64 1.70
CA VAL A 20 -4.77 2.24 1.81
C VAL A 20 -5.63 3.49 1.96
N GLY A 21 -6.66 3.60 1.13
CA GLY A 21 -7.57 4.74 1.14
C GLY A 21 -8.99 4.38 0.75
N GLU A 22 -9.89 5.33 0.97
CA GLU A 22 -11.31 5.23 0.60
C GLU A 22 -11.61 6.18 -0.55
N ASP A 23 -12.26 5.66 -1.57
CA ASP A 23 -12.80 6.44 -2.67
C ASP A 23 -14.00 7.26 -2.18
N GLU A 24 -13.91 8.58 -2.23
CA GLU A 24 -14.92 9.46 -1.63
C GLU A 24 -16.25 9.45 -2.39
N VAL A 25 -16.27 8.98 -3.65
CA VAL A 25 -17.48 8.92 -4.47
C VAL A 25 -18.18 7.58 -4.28
N THR A 26 -17.44 6.49 -4.28
CA THR A 26 -18.00 5.13 -4.24
C THR A 26 -18.01 4.52 -2.83
N GLY A 27 -17.25 5.07 -1.89
CA GLY A 27 -17.01 4.47 -0.57
C GLY A 27 -16.12 3.23 -0.60
N GLU A 28 -15.59 2.84 -1.77
CA GLU A 28 -14.78 1.64 -1.91
C GLU A 28 -13.38 1.85 -1.33
N ARG A 29 -12.91 0.88 -0.54
CA ARG A 29 -11.52 0.87 -0.05
C ARG A 29 -10.59 0.27 -1.08
N LYS A 30 -9.54 1.01 -1.43
CA LYS A 30 -8.52 0.61 -2.41
C LYS A 30 -7.14 0.67 -1.76
N ALA A 31 -6.27 -0.23 -2.19
CA ALA A 31 -4.88 -0.28 -1.75
C ALA A 31 -3.94 -0.27 -2.94
N TYR A 32 -2.79 0.40 -2.77
CA TYR A 32 -1.76 0.54 -3.80
C TYR A 32 -0.39 0.33 -3.19
N ILE A 33 0.49 -0.39 -3.89
CA ILE A 33 1.88 -0.61 -3.48
C ILE A 33 2.84 -0.01 -4.51
N GLY A 34 3.92 0.62 -4.06
CA GLY A 34 4.89 1.23 -4.96
C GLY A 34 6.22 1.54 -4.30
N VAL A 35 7.23 1.83 -5.12
CA VAL A 35 8.55 2.29 -4.68
C VAL A 35 8.56 3.82 -4.74
N ALA A 36 8.98 4.45 -3.65
CA ALA A 36 9.02 5.90 -3.52
C ALA A 36 10.45 6.42 -3.29
N SER A 37 10.61 7.74 -3.26
CA SER A 37 11.92 8.39 -3.18
C SER A 37 12.52 8.35 -1.77
N GLY A 38 11.67 8.28 -0.73
CA GLY A 38 12.07 8.31 0.68
C GLY A 38 12.45 9.70 1.19
N ARG A 39 12.21 10.76 0.41
CA ARG A 39 12.65 12.13 0.74
C ARG A 39 11.60 12.92 1.50
N ASN A 40 10.33 12.64 1.26
CA ASN A 40 9.22 13.34 1.90
C ASN A 40 8.00 12.42 1.92
N GLU A 41 7.58 12.04 3.13
CA GLU A 41 6.53 11.04 3.32
C GLU A 41 5.21 11.42 2.63
N GLN A 42 4.81 12.70 2.68
CA GLN A 42 3.57 13.14 2.06
C GLN A 42 3.63 13.06 0.53
N ALA A 43 4.74 13.49 -0.07
CA ALA A 43 4.95 13.39 -1.51
C ALA A 43 5.06 11.92 -1.96
N ASP A 44 5.72 11.09 -1.16
CA ASP A 44 5.87 9.66 -1.41
C ASP A 44 4.51 8.94 -1.29
N THR A 45 3.67 9.29 -0.31
CA THR A 45 2.29 8.79 -0.18
C THR A 45 1.46 9.11 -1.43
N GLU A 46 1.47 10.37 -1.89
CA GLU A 46 0.72 10.76 -3.09
C GLU A 46 1.26 10.07 -4.34
N TYR A 47 2.58 9.85 -4.42
CA TYR A 47 3.20 9.10 -5.49
C TYR A 47 2.70 7.66 -5.53
N VAL A 48 2.72 6.93 -4.40
CA VAL A 48 2.24 5.54 -4.32
C VAL A 48 0.75 5.45 -4.59
N LYS A 49 -0.05 6.38 -4.05
CA LYS A 49 -1.50 6.44 -4.31
C LYS A 49 -1.83 6.63 -5.80
N THR A 50 -1.02 7.42 -6.52
CA THR A 50 -1.29 7.78 -7.92
C THR A 50 -0.68 6.80 -8.93
N HIS A 51 0.53 6.30 -8.65
CA HIS A 51 1.33 5.52 -9.59
C HIS A 51 1.64 4.10 -9.10
N GLY A 52 1.23 3.74 -7.88
CA GLY A 52 1.40 2.41 -7.34
C GLY A 52 0.57 1.36 -8.08
N SER A 53 0.97 0.11 -7.94
CA SER A 53 0.20 -1.03 -8.44
C SER A 53 -0.96 -1.34 -7.48
N PRO A 54 -2.17 -1.60 -7.98
CA PRO A 54 -3.31 -1.94 -7.12
C PRO A 54 -3.06 -3.26 -6.39
N VAL A 55 -3.46 -3.31 -5.12
CA VAL A 55 -3.39 -4.51 -4.28
C VAL A 55 -4.81 -4.99 -4.00
N SER A 56 -5.12 -6.22 -4.44
CA SER A 56 -6.43 -6.82 -4.21
C SER A 56 -6.50 -7.47 -2.83
N LEU A 57 -7.70 -7.54 -2.25
CA LEU A 57 -7.92 -8.25 -1.00
C LEU A 57 -7.61 -9.74 -1.12
N ALA A 58 -7.94 -10.35 -2.27
CA ALA A 58 -7.65 -11.75 -2.55
C ALA A 58 -6.15 -12.06 -2.44
N PHE A 59 -5.29 -11.21 -3.03
CA PHE A 59 -3.83 -11.35 -2.91
C PHE A 59 -3.36 -11.34 -1.46
N LEU A 60 -3.89 -10.42 -0.64
CA LEU A 60 -3.53 -10.33 0.78
C LEU A 60 -4.00 -11.56 1.57
N GLN A 61 -5.18 -12.09 1.24
CA GLN A 61 -5.71 -13.31 1.86
C GLN A 61 -4.85 -14.53 1.52
N ASP A 62 -4.44 -14.67 0.26
CA ASP A 62 -3.54 -15.75 -0.18
C ASP A 62 -2.19 -15.66 0.53
N MET A 63 -1.61 -14.47 0.59
CA MET A 63 -0.35 -14.23 1.32
C MET A 63 -0.48 -14.60 2.80
N MET A 64 -1.57 -14.18 3.47
CA MET A 64 -1.83 -14.57 4.86
C MET A 64 -1.99 -16.08 5.02
N ALA A 65 -2.64 -16.76 4.08
CA ALA A 65 -2.79 -18.21 4.11
C ALA A 65 -1.44 -18.93 4.01
N LEU A 66 -0.53 -18.46 3.14
CA LEU A 66 0.82 -19.01 2.98
C LEU A 66 1.70 -18.80 4.21
N MET A 67 1.53 -17.67 4.91
CA MET A 67 2.32 -17.36 6.11
C MET A 67 1.84 -18.07 7.38
N ARG A 68 0.64 -18.67 7.37
CA ARG A 68 0.18 -19.48 8.50
C ARG A 68 1.02 -20.76 8.56
N LYS A 69 1.71 -20.98 9.69
CA LYS A 69 2.38 -22.26 9.95
C LYS A 69 1.36 -23.41 9.86
N PRO A 70 1.72 -24.55 9.23
CA PRO A 70 0.91 -25.75 9.34
C PRO A 70 0.78 -26.14 10.82
N LYS A 71 -0.43 -26.51 11.23
CA LYS A 71 -0.71 -27.02 12.58
C LYS A 71 0.03 -28.32 12.82
#